data_AF-A0A2G6J5S4-F1
#
_entry.id   AF-A0A2G6J5S4-F1
#
_cell.length_a   1.000
_cell.length_b   1.000
_cell.length_c   1.000
_cell.angle_alpha   90.00
_cell.angle_beta   90.00
_cell.angle_gamma   90.00
#
_symmetry.space_group_name_H-M   'P 1'
#
loop_
_entity.id
_entity.type
_entity.pdbx_description
1 polymer ?
#
loop_
_entity_poly.entity_id
_entity_poly.type
_entity_poly.pdbx_seq_one_letter_code
_entity_poly.pdbx_strand_id
1 'polypeptide(L)'
;MSRALAALVVASVVLGAPAAASALSNDAVRDAAREVLADPSYEKTLPTEPRLGPREQGGRRQVAVRRGGGSRSRPLMPSPGSALPRIILYLLIAVVCAAILFWIAREILRRRERGEDPAATSAAAGSTADDVQRRAALNEMPATLSHAHGLAAEGRYEAAIHLLLRGAIETVAKLARLSIVPAMTSREVLGGAELDADSEAAFRDLVFSVEISLFGGLAVSPEDFDRCAASFSALHGKLEG
;
A
#
# COMPACT_ATOMS: atom_id res chain seq x y z
N MET A 1 -2.46 -16.16 70.65
CA MET A 1 -1.55 -15.45 69.71
C MET A 1 -1.91 -15.95 68.32
N SER A 2 -2.34 -15.20 67.30
CA SER A 2 -2.57 -13.77 67.07
C SER A 2 -3.16 -13.66 65.65
N ARG A 3 -4.35 -13.03 65.50
CA ARG A 3 -4.90 -12.25 64.36
C ARG A 3 -4.92 -12.93 62.96
N ALA A 4 -5.94 -12.90 62.10
CA ALA A 4 -7.31 -12.38 61.99
C ALA A 4 -7.86 -13.03 60.67
N LEU A 5 -9.08 -13.59 60.60
CA LEU A 5 -10.28 -12.98 60.00
C LEU A 5 -10.00 -12.24 58.65
N ALA A 6 -10.69 -12.47 57.53
CA ALA A 6 -12.07 -12.91 57.35
C ALA A 6 -12.33 -13.46 55.94
N ALA A 7 -13.28 -14.39 55.88
CA ALA A 7 -14.04 -14.77 54.68
C ALA A 7 -15.05 -13.66 54.32
N LEU A 8 -15.41 -13.52 53.03
CA LEU A 8 -16.80 -13.69 52.57
C LEU A 8 -16.89 -13.57 51.03
N VAL A 9 -17.54 -14.56 50.43
CA VAL A 9 -18.12 -14.59 49.09
C VAL A 9 -19.32 -13.62 49.02
N VAL A 10 -19.65 -13.03 47.85
CA VAL A 10 -21.03 -12.91 47.30
C VAL A 10 -21.07 -12.16 45.95
N ALA A 11 -21.62 -12.89 44.97
CA ALA A 11 -22.47 -12.58 43.81
C ALA A 11 -22.64 -11.16 43.20
N SER A 12 -22.42 -11.12 41.88
CA SER A 12 -23.36 -10.77 40.79
C SER A 12 -24.19 -9.47 40.76
N VAL A 13 -23.98 -8.75 39.63
CA VAL A 13 -24.95 -8.05 38.76
C VAL A 13 -25.71 -6.84 39.32
N VAL A 14 -25.31 -5.65 38.84
CA VAL A 14 -26.14 -4.44 38.65
C VAL A 14 -25.65 -3.82 37.33
N LEU A 15 -26.38 -4.01 36.24
CA LEU A 15 -27.30 -3.07 35.59
C LEU A 15 -26.63 -1.85 34.94
N GLY A 16 -27.06 -1.57 33.72
CA GLY A 16 -26.49 -0.61 32.80
C GLY A 16 -26.37 0.83 33.33
N ALA A 17 -25.23 1.41 33.03
CA ALA A 17 -25.02 2.84 32.84
C ALA A 17 -24.12 2.98 31.58
N PRO A 18 -24.33 4.01 30.76
CA PRO A 18 -23.72 4.08 29.44
C PRO A 18 -22.20 4.17 29.57
N ALA A 19 -21.50 3.69 28.55
CA ALA A 19 -20.10 3.95 28.32
C ALA A 19 -19.87 5.48 28.23
N ALA A 20 -19.78 6.13 29.39
CA ALA A 20 -19.09 7.40 29.50
C ALA A 20 -17.62 7.04 29.33
N ALA A 21 -17.14 7.11 28.09
CA ALA A 21 -15.73 7.28 27.81
C ALA A 21 -15.28 8.50 28.60
N SER A 22 -14.78 8.28 29.81
CA SER A 22 -14.13 9.32 30.60
C SER A 22 -12.98 9.80 29.74
N ALA A 23 -13.10 11.02 29.21
CA ALA A 23 -11.98 11.69 28.57
C ALA A 23 -10.83 11.68 29.59
N LEU A 24 -9.86 10.78 29.38
CA LEU A 24 -8.70 10.70 30.26
C LEU A 24 -8.08 12.10 30.29
N SER A 25 -7.89 12.65 31.48
CA SER A 25 -7.25 13.96 31.61
C SER A 25 -5.84 13.85 31.04
N ASN A 26 -5.38 14.90 30.37
CA ASN A 26 -4.03 14.94 29.80
C ASN A 26 -2.96 14.65 30.86
N ASP A 27 -3.23 14.98 32.13
CA ASP A 27 -2.32 14.69 33.24
C ASP A 27 -2.30 13.20 33.60
N ALA A 28 -3.45 12.52 33.60
CA ALA A 28 -3.50 11.07 33.80
C ALA A 28 -2.78 10.31 32.67
N VAL A 29 -2.91 10.77 31.43
CA VAL A 29 -2.16 10.20 30.29
C VAL A 29 -0.66 10.41 30.47
N ARG A 30 -0.22 11.58 30.93
CA ARG A 30 1.21 11.87 31.20
C ARG A 30 1.77 11.04 32.35
N ASP A 31 0.99 10.83 33.40
CA ASP A 31 1.39 9.99 34.54
C ASP A 31 1.55 8.53 34.12
N ALA A 32 0.57 7.98 33.40
CA ALA A 32 0.63 6.63 32.85
C ALA A 32 1.81 6.47 31.86
N ALA A 33 2.05 7.46 31.00
CA ALA A 33 3.19 7.45 30.09
C ALA A 33 4.52 7.45 30.84
N ARG A 34 4.64 8.21 31.95
CA ARG A 34 5.84 8.21 32.81
C ARG A 34 6.06 6.86 33.48
N GLU A 35 5.00 6.19 33.91
CA GLU A 35 5.07 4.86 34.51
C GLU A 35 5.57 3.81 33.51
N VAL A 36 5.00 3.78 32.30
CA VAL A 36 5.46 2.87 31.22
C VAL A 36 6.90 3.18 30.81
N LEU A 37 7.26 4.46 30.69
CA LEU A 37 8.63 4.87 30.38
C LEU A 37 9.61 4.64 31.53
N ALA A 38 9.16 4.32 32.75
CA ALA A 38 10.05 3.96 33.85
C ALA A 38 10.56 2.51 33.72
N ASP A 39 9.82 1.65 33.03
CA ASP A 39 10.16 0.24 32.85
C ASP A 39 11.48 0.09 32.05
N PRO A 40 12.48 -0.65 32.58
CA PRO A 40 13.76 -0.87 31.91
C PRO A 40 13.70 -1.82 30.70
N SER A 41 12.58 -2.54 30.50
CA SER A 41 12.37 -3.41 29.35
C SER A 41 12.10 -2.65 28.05
N TYR A 42 11.68 -1.39 28.13
CA TYR A 42 11.47 -0.54 26.97
C TYR A 42 12.77 0.17 26.56
N GLU A 43 13.06 0.14 25.27
CA GLU A 43 14.21 0.82 24.67
C GLU A 43 13.97 2.35 24.63
N LYS A 44 14.79 3.11 25.35
CA LYS A 44 14.66 4.58 25.49
C LYS A 44 15.66 5.35 24.63
N THR A 45 16.60 4.64 24.02
CA THR A 45 17.67 5.21 23.20
C THR A 45 17.46 4.78 21.76
N LEU A 46 17.35 5.74 20.85
CA LEU A 46 17.32 5.44 19.42
C LEU A 46 18.64 4.74 19.00
N PRO A 47 18.58 3.66 18.21
CA PRO A 47 19.76 3.09 17.60
C PRO A 47 20.49 4.17 16.78
N THR A 48 21.70 4.55 17.21
CA THR A 48 22.45 5.66 16.61
C THR A 48 23.11 5.28 15.27
N GLU A 49 23.16 3.98 14.96
CA GLU A 49 23.78 3.45 13.74
C GLU A 49 22.98 2.23 13.25
N PRO A 50 22.69 2.10 11.95
CA PRO A 50 22.29 0.82 11.41
C PRO A 50 23.47 -0.14 11.57
N ARG A 51 23.34 -1.14 12.45
CA ARG A 51 24.23 -2.31 12.45
C ARG A 51 24.05 -3.05 11.13
N LEU A 52 24.77 -2.60 10.10
CA LEU A 52 25.27 -3.48 9.06
C LEU A 52 26.23 -4.43 9.77
N GLY A 53 25.70 -5.57 10.23
CA GLY A 53 26.54 -6.65 10.72
C GLY A 53 27.64 -6.95 9.69
N PRO A 54 28.84 -7.35 10.12
CA PRO A 54 29.91 -7.71 9.20
C PRO A 54 29.33 -8.64 8.15
N ARG A 55 29.40 -8.21 6.89
CA ARG A 55 29.03 -9.04 5.74
C ARG A 55 29.88 -10.29 5.90
N GLU A 56 29.29 -11.38 6.38
CA GLU A 56 29.90 -12.70 6.44
C GLU A 56 30.44 -12.91 5.03
N GLN A 57 31.76 -12.75 4.89
CA GLN A 57 32.47 -13.06 3.68
C GLN A 57 32.36 -14.57 3.58
N GLY A 58 31.27 -15.02 2.97
CA GLY A 58 30.95 -16.42 2.76
C GLY A 58 32.17 -17.05 2.10
N GLY A 59 32.97 -17.71 2.94
CA GLY A 59 34.13 -18.45 2.51
C GLY A 59 33.65 -19.39 1.42
N ARG A 60 34.28 -19.30 0.26
CA ARG A 60 34.15 -20.31 -0.79
C ARG A 60 34.62 -21.63 -0.20
N ARG A 61 33.71 -22.36 0.44
CA ARG A 61 33.85 -23.78 0.72
C ARG A 61 33.92 -24.44 -0.66
N GLN A 62 35.14 -24.69 -1.11
CA GLN A 62 35.40 -25.55 -2.24
C GLN A 62 34.92 -26.94 -1.86
N VAL A 63 33.68 -27.25 -2.23
CA VAL A 63 33.16 -28.61 -2.16
C VAL A 63 33.88 -29.39 -3.24
N ALA A 64 34.86 -30.20 -2.83
CA ALA A 64 35.54 -31.15 -3.69
C ALA A 64 34.51 -32.22 -4.13
N VAL A 65 33.88 -31.99 -5.27
CA VAL A 65 32.99 -32.97 -5.89
C VAL A 65 33.84 -34.06 -6.53
N ARG A 66 33.97 -35.18 -5.82
CA ARG A 66 34.53 -36.44 -6.30
C ARG A 66 33.70 -36.92 -7.51
N ARG A 67 34.24 -36.78 -8.73
CA ARG A 67 33.66 -37.35 -9.95
C ARG A 67 33.78 -38.88 -9.93
N GLY A 68 32.73 -39.56 -9.50
CA GLY A 68 32.52 -40.97 -9.76
C GLY A 68 32.16 -41.19 -11.22
N GLY A 69 32.94 -42.03 -11.91
CA GLY A 69 32.67 -42.50 -13.26
C GLY A 69 31.42 -43.39 -13.27
N GLY A 70 30.44 -43.00 -14.08
CA GLY A 70 29.26 -43.78 -14.37
C GLY A 70 28.84 -43.49 -15.80
N SER A 71 28.92 -44.51 -16.66
CA SER A 71 28.56 -44.49 -18.06
C SER A 71 27.11 -44.02 -18.25
N ARG A 72 26.93 -42.74 -18.57
CA ARG A 72 25.66 -42.23 -19.10
C ARG A 72 25.67 -42.40 -20.61
N SER A 73 24.77 -43.24 -21.09
CA SER A 73 24.26 -43.25 -22.45
C SER A 73 24.09 -41.81 -22.94
N ARG A 74 24.89 -41.45 -23.95
CA ARG A 74 24.79 -40.17 -24.64
C ARG A 74 23.39 -40.07 -25.28
N PRO A 75 22.56 -39.07 -24.96
CA PRO A 75 21.45 -38.76 -25.86
C PRO A 75 22.07 -38.38 -27.21
N LEU A 76 21.53 -39.00 -28.26
CA LEU A 76 21.92 -38.83 -29.65
C LEU A 76 21.88 -37.33 -29.99
N MET A 77 23.05 -36.67 -29.96
CA MET A 77 23.14 -35.28 -30.40
C MET A 77 22.88 -35.24 -31.91
N PRO A 78 21.96 -34.40 -32.40
CA PRO A 78 21.82 -34.18 -33.83
C PRO A 78 23.14 -33.63 -34.38
N SER A 79 23.65 -34.29 -35.41
CA SER A 79 24.90 -33.94 -36.10
C SER A 79 24.98 -32.44 -36.40
N PRO A 80 26.09 -31.74 -36.08
CA PRO A 80 26.24 -30.29 -36.29
C PRO A 80 26.45 -29.90 -37.77
N GLY A 81 26.14 -30.81 -38.70
CA GLY A 81 26.44 -30.70 -40.13
C GLY A 81 25.30 -30.22 -41.03
N SER A 82 24.06 -30.08 -40.54
CA SER A 82 22.99 -29.51 -41.35
C SER A 82 22.74 -28.05 -40.95
N ALA A 83 22.85 -27.14 -41.91
CA ALA A 83 22.50 -25.73 -41.73
C ALA A 83 21.00 -25.56 -41.38
N LEU A 84 20.19 -26.56 -41.71
CA LEU A 84 18.73 -26.58 -41.54
C LEU A 84 18.25 -26.28 -40.11
N PRO A 85 18.63 -27.02 -39.04
CA PRO A 85 18.19 -26.71 -37.68
C PRO A 85 18.64 -25.33 -37.18
N ARG A 86 19.80 -24.83 -37.63
CA ARG A 86 20.25 -23.46 -37.28
C ARG A 86 19.39 -22.40 -37.96
N ILE A 87 19.08 -22.59 -39.25
CA ILE A 87 18.20 -21.70 -40.00
C ILE A 87 16.80 -21.68 -39.37
N ILE A 88 16.25 -22.83 -38.99
CA ILE A 88 14.96 -22.93 -38.30
C ILE A 88 14.99 -22.20 -36.95
N LEU A 89 16.05 -22.36 -36.16
CA LEU A 89 16.20 -21.68 -34.87
C LEU A 89 16.30 -20.15 -35.03
N TYR A 90 17.10 -19.67 -35.98
CA TYR A 90 17.20 -18.23 -36.25
C TYR A 90 15.90 -17.64 -36.80
N LEU A 91 15.18 -18.39 -37.64
CA LEU A 91 13.86 -17.99 -38.12
C LEU A 91 12.86 -17.89 -36.95
N LEU A 92 12.85 -18.87 -36.05
CA LEU A 92 12.00 -18.85 -34.86
C LEU A 92 12.32 -17.64 -33.96
N ILE A 93 13.61 -17.39 -33.69
CA ILE A 93 14.05 -16.23 -32.89
C ILE A 93 13.65 -14.93 -33.60
N ALA A 94 13.85 -14.82 -34.91
CA ALA A 94 13.48 -13.64 -35.67
C ALA A 94 11.97 -13.36 -35.60
N VAL A 95 11.13 -14.40 -35.66
CA VAL A 95 9.66 -14.28 -35.51
C VAL A 95 9.30 -13.81 -34.10
N VAL A 96 9.90 -14.38 -33.05
CA VAL A 96 9.65 -13.96 -31.66
C VAL A 96 10.10 -12.52 -31.44
N CYS A 97 11.29 -12.15 -31.90
CA CYS A 97 11.79 -10.78 -31.84
C CYS A 97 10.89 -9.83 -32.63
N ALA A 98 10.45 -10.20 -33.83
CA ALA A 98 9.52 -9.40 -34.62
C ALA A 98 8.16 -9.26 -33.92
N ALA A 99 7.65 -10.31 -33.26
CA ALA A 99 6.41 -10.24 -32.49
C ALA A 99 6.53 -9.33 -31.25
N ILE A 100 7.65 -9.41 -30.53
CA ILE A 100 7.95 -8.53 -29.40
C ILE A 100 8.10 -7.08 -29.89
N LEU A 101 8.88 -6.86 -30.94
CA LEU A 101 9.05 -5.54 -31.56
C LEU A 101 7.73 -5.00 -32.11
N PHE A 102 6.90 -5.84 -32.71
CA PHE A 102 5.58 -5.46 -33.18
C PHE A 102 4.64 -5.14 -32.03
N TRP A 103 4.67 -5.90 -30.93
CA TRP A 103 3.87 -5.62 -29.75
C TRP A 103 4.27 -4.30 -29.08
N ILE A 104 5.58 -4.08 -28.92
CA ILE A 104 6.17 -2.83 -28.44
C ILE A 104 5.85 -1.68 -29.38
N ALA A 105 6.06 -1.85 -30.70
CA ALA A 105 5.77 -0.84 -31.70
C ALA A 105 4.28 -0.52 -31.76
N ARG A 106 3.39 -1.51 -31.61
CA ARG A 106 1.94 -1.31 -31.54
C ARG A 106 1.53 -0.54 -30.29
N GLU A 107 2.17 -0.80 -29.15
CA GLU A 107 1.93 -0.06 -27.92
C GLU A 107 2.49 1.37 -28.00
N ILE A 108 3.66 1.55 -28.63
CA ILE A 108 4.24 2.87 -28.91
C ILE A 108 3.41 3.63 -29.94
N LEU A 109 2.94 2.99 -31.01
CA LEU A 109 2.06 3.61 -32.01
C LEU A 109 0.70 3.92 -31.42
N ARG A 110 0.13 3.10 -30.54
CA ARG A 110 -1.09 3.47 -29.78
C ARG A 110 -0.89 4.70 -28.90
N ARG A 111 0.32 4.91 -28.40
CA ARG A 111 0.70 6.12 -27.64
C ARG A 111 1.03 7.30 -28.56
N ARG A 112 1.51 7.05 -29.77
CA ARG A 112 1.91 8.04 -30.77
C ARG A 112 0.72 8.54 -31.62
N GLU A 113 -0.24 7.68 -31.94
CA GLU A 113 -1.57 8.06 -32.48
C GLU A 113 -2.38 8.88 -31.45
N ARG A 114 -2.05 8.76 -30.15
CA ARG A 114 -2.52 9.66 -29.08
C ARG A 114 -1.61 10.88 -28.87
N GLY A 115 -0.52 11.01 -29.62
CA GLY A 115 0.58 11.94 -29.35
C GLY A 115 1.20 12.61 -30.58
N GLU A 116 0.53 12.62 -31.74
CA GLU A 116 0.97 13.36 -32.92
C GLU A 116 0.04 14.56 -33.18
N ASP A 117 0.45 15.72 -32.64
CA ASP A 117 0.55 16.94 -33.43
C ASP A 117 1.83 17.72 -33.03
N PRO A 118 2.53 18.37 -33.98
CA PRO A 118 3.91 18.79 -33.84
C PRO A 118 4.05 20.16 -33.15
N ALA A 119 4.78 20.17 -32.03
CA ALA A 119 5.74 21.18 -31.54
C ALA A 119 5.48 22.71 -31.59
N ALA A 120 4.37 23.23 -32.09
CA ALA A 120 4.02 24.65 -32.03
C ALA A 120 2.62 24.92 -31.40
N THR A 121 1.84 23.86 -31.16
CA THR A 121 0.51 23.89 -30.50
C THR A 121 0.51 23.11 -29.17
N SER A 122 1.69 22.93 -28.56
CA SER A 122 1.88 22.00 -27.42
C SER A 122 1.36 22.50 -26.07
N ALA A 123 0.95 23.76 -25.93
CA ALA A 123 0.39 24.28 -24.68
C ALA A 123 -1.13 24.03 -24.54
N ALA A 124 -1.86 23.85 -25.65
CA ALA A 124 -3.31 23.71 -25.62
C ALA A 124 -3.81 22.25 -25.61
N ALA A 125 -3.05 21.31 -26.20
CA ALA A 125 -3.43 19.90 -26.29
C ALA A 125 -3.09 19.06 -25.03
N GLY A 126 -2.13 19.49 -24.20
CA GLY A 126 -1.83 18.84 -22.92
C GLY A 126 -2.97 18.94 -21.91
N SER A 127 -3.73 20.04 -21.95
CA SER A 127 -4.90 20.26 -21.09
C SER A 127 -5.95 19.17 -21.29
N THR A 128 -6.28 18.80 -22.52
CA THR A 128 -7.43 17.91 -22.78
C THR A 128 -7.17 16.46 -22.39
N ALA A 129 -5.95 15.93 -22.61
CA ALA A 129 -5.59 14.58 -22.20
C ALA A 129 -5.50 14.46 -20.67
N ASP A 130 -4.91 15.46 -20.02
CA ASP A 130 -4.82 15.54 -18.56
C ASP A 130 -6.21 15.70 -17.92
N ASP A 131 -7.08 16.49 -18.53
CA ASP A 131 -8.47 16.67 -18.07
C ASP A 131 -9.29 15.39 -18.21
N VAL A 132 -9.10 14.63 -19.29
CA VAL A 132 -9.74 13.32 -19.47
C VAL A 132 -9.25 12.33 -18.41
N GLN A 133 -7.95 12.29 -18.15
CA GLN A 133 -7.39 11.40 -17.11
C GLN A 133 -7.83 11.81 -15.71
N ARG A 134 -7.86 13.11 -15.40
CA ARG A 134 -8.39 13.67 -14.15
C ARG A 134 -9.84 13.23 -13.94
N ARG A 135 -10.70 13.46 -14.93
CA ARG A 135 -12.12 13.07 -14.86
C ARG A 135 -12.28 11.56 -14.69
N ALA A 136 -11.49 10.75 -15.40
CA ALA A 136 -11.54 9.30 -15.24
C ALA A 136 -11.18 8.86 -13.81
N ALA A 137 -10.13 9.43 -13.22
CA ALA A 137 -9.72 9.11 -11.85
C ALA A 137 -10.77 9.55 -10.80
N LEU A 138 -11.43 10.69 -11.00
CA LEU A 138 -12.50 11.17 -10.12
C LEU A 138 -13.76 10.31 -10.22
N ASN A 139 -14.14 9.91 -11.43
CA ASN A 139 -15.31 9.06 -11.68
C ASN A 139 -15.21 7.66 -11.02
N GLU A 140 -14.02 7.18 -10.66
CA GLU A 140 -13.82 5.92 -9.93
C GLU A 140 -14.19 6.03 -8.43
N MET A 141 -14.14 7.23 -7.84
CA MET A 141 -14.34 7.43 -6.41
C MET A 141 -15.78 7.11 -5.95
N PRO A 142 -16.86 7.53 -6.65
CA PRO A 142 -18.22 7.16 -6.28
C PRO A 142 -18.47 5.64 -6.28
N ALA A 143 -17.87 4.91 -7.23
CA ALA A 143 -17.97 3.45 -7.28
C ALA A 143 -17.24 2.81 -6.08
N THR A 144 -16.07 3.34 -5.70
CA THR A 144 -15.33 2.91 -4.52
C THR A 144 -16.15 3.11 -3.25
N LEU A 145 -16.80 4.27 -3.10
CA LEU A 145 -17.67 4.57 -1.96
C LEU A 145 -18.87 3.61 -1.90
N SER A 146 -19.51 3.33 -3.04
CA SER A 146 -20.62 2.37 -3.12
C SER A 146 -20.20 0.96 -2.70
N HIS A 147 -19.04 0.47 -3.16
CA HIS A 147 -18.51 -0.82 -2.74
C HIS A 147 -18.16 -0.85 -1.25
N ALA A 148 -17.62 0.25 -0.70
CA ALA A 148 -17.33 0.36 0.72
C ALA A 148 -18.61 0.28 1.57
N HIS A 149 -19.69 0.95 1.15
CA HIS A 149 -21.00 0.80 1.78
C HIS A 149 -21.53 -0.63 1.73
N GLY A 150 -21.31 -1.36 0.63
CA GLY A 150 -21.66 -2.78 0.54
C GLY A 150 -20.94 -3.64 1.60
N LEU A 151 -19.63 -3.43 1.77
CA LEU A 151 -18.84 -4.11 2.82
C LEU A 151 -19.31 -3.72 4.22
N ALA A 152 -19.62 -2.44 4.45
CA ALA A 152 -20.13 -1.97 5.73
C ALA A 152 -21.50 -2.57 6.08
N ALA A 153 -22.38 -2.79 5.08
CA ALA A 153 -23.66 -3.47 5.27
C ALA A 153 -23.51 -4.94 5.69
N GLU A 154 -22.41 -5.59 5.30
CA GLU A 154 -22.02 -6.93 5.76
C GLU A 154 -21.37 -6.93 7.17
N GLY A 155 -21.26 -5.76 7.81
CA GLY A 155 -20.55 -5.58 9.09
C GLY A 155 -19.03 -5.60 8.97
N ARG A 156 -18.49 -5.50 7.76
CA ARG A 156 -17.04 -5.58 7.48
C ARG A 156 -16.41 -4.19 7.42
N TYR A 157 -16.51 -3.45 8.51
CA TYR A 157 -16.09 -2.04 8.59
C TYR A 157 -14.60 -1.82 8.31
N GLU A 158 -13.73 -2.69 8.82
CA GLU A 158 -12.28 -2.60 8.58
C GLU A 158 -11.96 -2.70 7.07
N ALA A 159 -12.56 -3.66 6.38
CA ALA A 159 -12.37 -3.84 4.95
C ALA A 159 -12.96 -2.65 4.15
N ALA A 160 -14.09 -2.11 4.59
CA ALA A 160 -14.72 -0.94 3.99
C ALA A 160 -13.83 0.31 4.10
N ILE A 161 -13.31 0.60 5.30
CA ILE A 161 -12.39 1.72 5.53
C ILE A 161 -11.09 1.55 4.75
N HIS A 162 -10.53 0.35 4.72
CA HIS A 162 -9.32 0.06 3.95
C HIS A 162 -9.54 0.30 2.44
N LEU A 163 -10.71 -0.07 1.91
CA LEU A 163 -11.08 0.19 0.52
C LEU A 163 -11.15 1.69 0.23
N LEU A 164 -11.73 2.49 1.13
CA LEU A 164 -11.79 3.95 0.98
C LEU A 164 -10.39 4.58 0.95
N LEU A 165 -9.51 4.22 1.90
CA LEU A 165 -8.15 4.73 1.94
C LEU A 165 -7.38 4.37 0.66
N ARG A 166 -7.49 3.12 0.21
CA ARG A 166 -6.82 2.66 -0.99
C ARG A 166 -7.31 3.40 -2.23
N GLY A 167 -8.62 3.56 -2.40
CA GLY A 167 -9.16 4.32 -3.53
C GLY A 167 -8.72 5.79 -3.51
N ALA A 168 -8.68 6.41 -2.34
CA ALA A 168 -8.19 7.78 -2.20
C ALA A 168 -6.70 7.90 -2.60
N ILE A 169 -5.85 7.00 -2.12
CA ILE A 169 -4.42 6.96 -2.48
C ILE A 169 -4.25 6.77 -3.99
N GLU A 170 -4.98 5.82 -4.60
CA GLU A 170 -4.91 5.55 -6.03
C GLU A 170 -5.33 6.78 -6.85
N THR A 171 -6.42 7.47 -6.47
CA THR A 171 -6.85 8.70 -7.15
C THR A 171 -5.86 9.84 -6.96
N VAL A 172 -5.43 10.12 -5.73
CA VAL A 172 -4.46 11.19 -5.44
C VAL A 172 -3.14 10.94 -6.18
N ALA A 173 -2.63 9.71 -6.19
CA ALA A 173 -1.40 9.39 -6.91
C ALA A 173 -1.53 9.57 -8.43
N LYS A 174 -2.69 9.20 -9.02
CA LYS A 174 -2.97 9.47 -10.44
C LYS A 174 -2.99 10.97 -10.74
N LEU A 175 -3.63 11.77 -9.88
CA LEU A 175 -3.76 13.22 -10.07
C LEU A 175 -2.43 13.98 -9.86
N ALA A 176 -1.69 13.62 -8.81
CA ALA A 176 -0.40 14.21 -8.48
C ALA A 176 0.77 13.64 -9.30
N ARG A 177 0.50 12.70 -10.23
CA ARG A 177 1.52 11.94 -11.00
C ARG A 177 2.59 11.30 -10.11
N LEU A 178 2.20 10.89 -8.91
CA LEU A 178 3.09 10.33 -7.91
C LEU A 178 3.32 8.84 -8.18
N SER A 179 4.59 8.42 -8.21
CA SER A 179 4.95 7.00 -8.30
C SER A 179 4.95 6.37 -6.92
N ILE A 180 3.98 5.48 -6.65
CA ILE A 180 3.92 4.73 -5.40
C ILE A 180 4.93 3.59 -5.44
N VAL A 181 5.87 3.60 -4.50
CA VAL A 181 6.88 2.54 -4.31
C VAL A 181 6.39 1.55 -3.25
N PRO A 182 6.78 0.26 -3.31
CA PRO A 182 6.50 -0.68 -2.22
C PRO A 182 7.01 -0.13 -0.87
N ALA A 183 6.19 -0.25 0.17
CA ALA A 183 6.39 0.28 1.53
C ALA A 183 6.16 1.80 1.71
N MET A 184 5.70 2.53 0.69
CA MET A 184 5.25 3.91 0.87
C MET A 184 3.98 3.96 1.72
N THR A 185 4.01 4.77 2.78
CA THR A 185 2.91 4.96 3.73
C THR A 185 1.92 6.02 3.27
N SER A 186 0.70 6.00 3.79
CA SER A 186 -0.33 7.01 3.49
C SER A 186 0.11 8.44 3.81
N ARG A 187 0.91 8.62 4.88
CA ARG A 187 1.48 9.93 5.26
C ARG A 187 2.56 10.40 4.29
N GLU A 188 3.39 9.49 3.79
CA GLU A 188 4.37 9.82 2.75
C GLU A 188 3.69 10.17 1.43
N VAL A 189 2.59 9.49 1.07
CA VAL A 189 1.76 9.87 -0.08
C VAL A 189 1.19 11.27 0.10
N LEU A 190 0.64 11.59 1.28
CA LEU A 190 0.14 12.93 1.60
C LEU A 190 1.24 13.99 1.46
N GLY A 191 2.44 13.74 1.98
CA GLY A 191 3.55 14.69 1.91
C GLY A 191 4.20 14.82 0.53
N GLY A 192 4.03 13.82 -0.34
CA GLY A 192 4.58 13.81 -1.70
C GLY A 192 3.60 14.25 -2.78
N ALA A 193 2.30 14.36 -2.49
CA ALA A 193 1.29 14.76 -3.45
C ALA A 193 1.20 16.29 -3.53
N GLU A 194 1.42 16.84 -4.73
CA GLU A 194 1.19 18.27 -5.01
C GLU A 194 -0.32 18.54 -5.14
N LEU A 195 -0.99 18.69 -3.99
CA LEU A 195 -2.42 19.02 -3.87
C LEU A 195 -2.59 20.50 -3.49
N ASP A 196 -3.76 21.07 -3.80
CA ASP A 196 -4.17 22.34 -3.21
C ASP A 196 -4.46 22.17 -1.70
N ALA A 197 -4.47 23.29 -0.97
CA ALA A 197 -4.59 23.27 0.49
C ALA A 197 -5.89 22.60 1.00
N ASP A 198 -7.00 22.74 0.27
CA ASP A 198 -8.29 22.17 0.67
C ASP A 198 -8.31 20.66 0.43
N SER A 199 -7.81 20.20 -0.72
CA SER A 199 -7.68 18.77 -1.03
C SER A 199 -6.68 18.08 -0.11
N GLU A 200 -5.55 18.73 0.20
CA GLU A 200 -4.57 18.23 1.16
C GLU A 200 -5.20 18.09 2.56
N ALA A 201 -5.97 19.08 3.01
CA ALA A 201 -6.67 19.02 4.29
C ALA A 201 -7.68 17.86 4.35
N ALA A 202 -8.49 17.68 3.30
CA ALA A 202 -9.45 16.59 3.23
C ALA A 202 -8.78 15.21 3.16
N PHE A 203 -7.69 15.07 2.39
CA PHE A 203 -6.95 13.82 2.31
C PHE A 203 -6.25 13.48 3.63
N ARG A 204 -5.67 14.48 4.28
CA ARG A 204 -5.08 14.35 5.63
C ARG A 204 -6.10 13.88 6.66
N ASP A 205 -7.31 14.45 6.65
CA ASP A 205 -8.37 14.05 7.57
C ASP A 205 -8.76 12.58 7.39
N LEU A 206 -8.92 12.13 6.13
CA LEU A 206 -9.16 10.73 5.81
C LEU A 206 -8.03 9.82 6.31
N VAL A 207 -6.77 10.15 5.99
CA VAL A 207 -5.60 9.36 6.42
C VAL A 207 -5.56 9.25 7.94
N PHE A 208 -5.77 10.37 8.65
CA PHE A 208 -5.71 10.40 10.10
C PHE A 208 -6.86 9.60 10.74
N SER A 209 -8.08 9.72 10.20
CA SER A 209 -9.23 8.94 10.67
C SER A 209 -8.98 7.44 10.50
N VAL A 210 -8.50 7.01 9.33
CA VAL A 210 -8.19 5.59 9.07
C VAL A 210 -7.08 5.09 9.98
N GLU A 211 -6.04 5.87 10.20
CA GLU A 211 -4.94 5.49 11.08
C GLU A 211 -5.40 5.30 12.53
N ILE A 212 -6.26 6.20 13.03
CA ILE A 212 -6.84 6.06 14.36
C ILE A 212 -7.68 4.78 14.45
N SER A 213 -8.57 4.54 13.46
CA SER A 213 -9.47 3.38 13.51
C SER A 213 -8.72 2.05 13.30
N LEU A 214 -7.70 2.00 12.43
CA LEU A 214 -6.99 0.77 12.10
C LEU A 214 -5.84 0.45 13.07
N PHE A 215 -5.15 1.47 13.59
CA PHE A 215 -4.00 1.30 14.49
C PHE A 215 -4.32 1.62 15.96
N GLY A 216 -5.53 2.09 16.27
CA GLY A 216 -5.95 2.42 17.63
C GLY A 216 -6.19 1.22 18.55
N GLY A 217 -6.08 -0.01 18.06
CA GLY A 217 -6.19 -1.24 18.87
C GLY A 217 -7.61 -1.58 19.33
N LEU A 218 -8.61 -0.80 18.91
CA LEU A 218 -10.03 -1.07 19.14
C LEU A 218 -10.66 -1.66 17.89
N ALA A 219 -11.75 -2.41 18.07
CA ALA A 219 -12.54 -2.88 16.94
C ALA A 219 -13.16 -1.69 16.20
N VAL A 220 -13.00 -1.67 14.88
CA VAL A 220 -13.55 -0.62 14.02
C VAL A 220 -15.08 -0.60 14.14
N SER A 221 -15.63 0.56 14.47
CA SER A 221 -17.07 0.74 14.66
C SER A 221 -17.78 1.26 13.40
N PRO A 222 -19.13 1.22 13.35
CA PRO A 222 -19.89 1.88 12.30
C PRO A 222 -19.62 3.39 12.22
N GLU A 223 -19.42 4.04 13.37
CA GLU A 223 -19.13 5.48 13.44
C GLU A 223 -17.75 5.82 12.83
N ASP A 224 -16.77 4.93 12.97
CA ASP A 224 -15.47 5.06 12.31
C ASP A 224 -15.61 5.02 10.78
N PHE A 225 -16.45 4.09 10.30
CA PHE A 225 -16.74 3.99 8.87
C PHE A 225 -17.44 5.25 8.36
N ASP A 226 -18.47 5.74 9.04
CA ASP A 226 -19.20 6.93 8.63
C ASP A 226 -18.29 8.17 8.58
N ARG A 227 -17.37 8.30 9.55
CA ARG A 227 -16.36 9.37 9.55
C ARG A 227 -15.45 9.26 8.33
N CYS A 228 -14.91 8.07 8.04
CA CYS A 228 -14.04 7.87 6.88
C CYS A 228 -14.80 8.10 5.55
N ALA A 229 -16.06 7.68 5.46
CA ALA A 229 -16.91 7.89 4.29
C ALA A 229 -17.19 9.38 4.04
N ALA A 230 -17.41 10.15 5.12
CA ALA A 230 -17.58 11.59 5.05
C ALA A 230 -16.29 12.28 4.57
N SER A 231 -15.13 11.96 5.15
CA SER A 231 -13.84 12.53 4.73
C SER A 231 -13.49 12.16 3.28
N PHE A 232 -13.80 10.93 2.86
CA PHE A 232 -13.63 10.49 1.47
C PHE A 232 -14.51 11.28 0.49
N SER A 233 -15.78 11.49 0.84
CA SER A 233 -16.72 12.27 0.03
C SER A 233 -16.32 13.75 -0.05
N ALA A 234 -15.84 14.31 1.06
CA ALA A 234 -15.30 15.66 1.11
C ALA A 234 -14.08 15.80 0.19
N LEU A 235 -13.15 14.84 0.24
CA LEU A 235 -11.99 14.81 -0.66
C LEU A 235 -12.41 14.78 -2.13
N HIS A 236 -13.36 13.92 -2.51
CA HIS A 236 -13.87 13.88 -3.88
C HIS A 236 -14.38 15.25 -4.33
N GLY A 237 -15.21 15.91 -3.50
CA GLY A 237 -15.74 17.23 -3.82
C GLY A 237 -14.67 18.33 -3.91
N LYS A 238 -13.57 18.20 -3.15
CA LYS A 238 -12.42 19.13 -3.25
C LYS A 238 -11.58 18.91 -4.49
N LEU A 239 -11.42 17.65 -4.92
CA LEU A 239 -10.66 17.33 -6.13
C LEU A 239 -11.43 17.63 -7.43
N GLU A 240 -12.76 17.72 -7.37
CA GLU A 240 -13.62 18.13 -8.51
C GLU A 240 -13.68 19.66 -8.72
N GLY A 241 -13.49 20.45 -7.66
CA GLY A 241 -13.64 21.91 -7.64
C GLY A 241 -12.36 22.66 -8.00
#